data_AF-A0A7W0Z2F4-F1
#
_entry.id   AF-A0A7W0Z2F4-F1
#
_cell.length_a   1.000
_cell.length_b   1.000
_cell.length_c   1.000
_cell.angle_alpha   90.00
_cell.angle_beta   90.00
_cell.angle_gamma   90.00
#
_symmetry.space_group_name_H-M   'P 1'
#
loop_
_entity.id
_entity.type
_entity.pdbx_description
1 polymer ?
#
loop_
_entity_poly.entity_id
_entity_poly.type
_entity_poly.pdbx_seq_one_letter_code
_entity_poly.pdbx_strand_id
1 'polypeptide(L)'
;MDHPGQIADQDVHDDPESARRASPAYAWKSYGRFVEVYPVETGWLTLWGRFEQQGASRRLAGQRVYTDLGGVRARLADAVQELTGRREHVAEALILFDRHRFPPHEAEPLPDPL
;
A
#
# COMPACT_ATOMS: atom_id res chain seq x y z
N MET A 1 26.86 -5.54 36.07
CA MET A 1 26.87 -4.10 35.85
C MET A 1 27.67 -3.86 34.59
N ASP A 2 27.21 -3.35 33.46
CA ASP A 2 25.94 -2.81 33.00
C ASP A 2 26.01 -2.87 31.46
N HIS A 3 24.97 -3.38 30.79
CA HIS A 3 24.62 -2.89 29.45
C HIS A 3 23.91 -1.54 29.68
N PRO A 4 24.14 -0.48 28.88
CA PRO A 4 23.29 -0.32 27.69
C PRO A 4 23.89 0.54 26.56
N GLY A 5 23.28 0.49 25.39
CA GLY A 5 23.55 1.46 24.32
C GLY A 5 23.08 1.07 22.93
N GLN A 6 21.95 0.37 22.85
CA GLN A 6 21.19 0.20 21.61
C GLN A 6 20.62 1.57 21.21
N ILE A 7 21.12 2.15 20.12
CA ILE A 7 20.39 3.14 19.36
C ILE A 7 20.13 2.47 18.02
N ALA A 8 18.89 2.04 17.85
CA ALA A 8 18.38 1.51 16.61
C ALA A 8 18.54 2.60 15.56
N ASP A 9 19.47 2.39 14.64
CA ASP A 9 19.45 3.03 13.34
C ASP A 9 18.15 2.56 12.68
N GLN A 10 17.15 3.44 12.73
CA GLN A 10 15.84 3.17 12.18
C GLN A 10 15.99 3.31 10.67
N ASP A 11 16.41 2.19 10.08
CA ASP A 11 16.64 1.97 8.67
C ASP A 11 15.38 2.37 7.90
N VAL A 12 15.42 3.58 7.34
CA VAL A 12 14.39 4.16 6.47
C VAL A 12 14.33 3.32 5.20
N HIS A 13 13.57 2.24 5.26
CA HIS A 13 13.42 1.33 4.13
C HIS A 13 12.33 1.86 3.19
N ASP A 14 12.76 2.56 2.13
CA ASP A 14 12.03 2.67 0.85
C ASP A 14 12.03 1.33 0.08
N ASP A 15 12.04 0.21 0.81
CA ASP A 15 12.13 -1.11 0.22
C ASP A 15 10.74 -1.79 0.18
N PRO A 16 10.26 -2.18 -1.01
CA PRO A 16 8.96 -2.83 -1.15
C PRO A 16 8.90 -4.22 -0.50
N GLU A 17 10.02 -4.89 -0.18
CA GLU A 17 10.02 -6.12 0.61
C GLU A 17 9.84 -5.86 2.11
N SER A 18 10.39 -4.78 2.66
CA SER A 18 10.14 -4.37 4.03
C SER A 18 8.67 -3.98 4.25
N ALA A 19 8.07 -3.25 3.29
CA ALA A 19 6.64 -2.96 3.32
C ALA A 19 5.77 -4.24 3.29
N ARG A 20 6.20 -5.31 2.61
CA ARG A 20 5.48 -6.62 2.62
C ARG A 20 5.45 -7.29 4.00
N ARG A 21 6.38 -6.96 4.90
CA ARG A 21 6.41 -7.50 6.28
C ARG A 21 5.55 -6.67 7.24
N ALA A 22 5.28 -5.41 6.91
CA ALA A 22 4.34 -4.57 7.65
C ALA A 22 2.88 -4.98 7.39
N SER A 23 1.97 -4.59 8.28
CA SER A 23 0.53 -4.71 8.03
C SER A 23 0.07 -3.52 7.17
N PRO A 24 -0.71 -3.74 6.10
CA PRO A 24 -1.22 -2.64 5.29
C PRO A 24 -2.18 -1.78 6.12
N ALA A 25 -2.11 -0.46 5.95
CA ALA A 25 -3.10 0.45 6.52
C ALA A 25 -4.49 0.17 5.92
N TYR A 26 -4.55 -0.17 4.63
CA TYR A 26 -5.77 -0.58 3.96
C TYR A 26 -5.50 -1.76 3.02
N ALA A 27 -6.43 -2.72 2.98
CA ALA A 27 -6.38 -3.82 2.03
C ALA A 27 -7.76 -4.10 1.46
N TRP A 28 -7.87 -4.05 0.14
CA TRP A 28 -8.99 -4.60 -0.62
C TRP A 28 -8.60 -5.97 -1.15
N LYS A 29 -9.45 -6.99 -0.93
CA LYS A 29 -9.21 -8.37 -1.39
C LYS A 29 -10.49 -8.92 -2.01
N SER A 30 -10.37 -9.54 -3.19
CA SER A 30 -11.53 -10.13 -3.89
C SER A 30 -11.13 -11.31 -4.78
N TYR A 31 -11.62 -12.52 -4.47
CA TYR A 31 -11.39 -13.76 -5.23
C TYR A 31 -9.95 -13.92 -5.75
N GLY A 32 -8.97 -13.87 -4.85
CA GLY A 32 -7.55 -14.00 -5.22
C GLY A 32 -6.94 -12.76 -5.85
N ARG A 33 -7.57 -11.59 -5.80
CA ARG A 33 -6.99 -10.29 -6.18
C ARG A 33 -6.78 -9.45 -4.94
N PHE A 34 -5.81 -8.55 -4.99
CA PHE A 34 -5.58 -7.59 -3.91
C PHE A 34 -5.17 -6.21 -4.42
N VAL A 35 -5.54 -5.21 -3.63
CA VAL A 35 -4.92 -3.89 -3.61
C VAL A 35 -4.62 -3.57 -2.15
N GLU A 36 -3.38 -3.24 -1.84
CA GLU A 36 -2.92 -2.95 -0.49
C GLU A 36 -2.25 -1.58 -0.47
N VAL A 37 -2.45 -0.86 0.62
CA VAL A 37 -1.94 0.49 0.84
C VAL A 37 -1.17 0.49 2.15
N TYR A 38 0.09 0.90 2.06
CA TYR A 38 1.03 0.97 3.17
C TYR A 38 1.46 2.42 3.38
N PRO A 39 1.52 2.90 4.63
CA PRO A 39 2.20 4.15 4.91
C PRO A 39 3.71 3.92 4.74
N VAL A 40 4.37 4.81 4.02
CA VAL A 40 5.83 4.87 3.83
C VAL A 40 6.28 6.30 4.06
N GLU A 41 7.56 6.55 4.29
CA GLU A 41 8.05 7.90 4.65
C GLU A 41 7.57 9.01 3.70
N THR A 42 7.61 8.73 2.39
CA THR A 42 7.25 9.67 1.31
C THR A 42 5.76 9.67 0.95
N GLY A 43 4.91 8.92 1.68
CA GLY A 43 3.47 8.87 1.47
C GLY A 43 2.87 7.47 1.54
N TRP A 44 2.16 7.08 0.49
CA TRP A 44 1.32 5.88 0.47
C TRP A 44 1.73 4.94 -0.64
N LEU A 45 2.45 3.87 -0.28
CA LEU A 45 2.77 2.80 -1.21
C LEU A 45 1.52 1.97 -1.49
N THR A 46 1.08 1.99 -2.72
CA THR A 46 -0.04 1.17 -3.22
C THR A 46 0.52 0.00 -4.02
N LEU A 47 0.20 -1.23 -3.61
CA LEU A 47 0.53 -2.48 -4.29
C LEU A 47 -0.74 -3.12 -4.84
N TRP A 48 -0.70 -3.68 -6.05
CA TRP A 48 -1.85 -4.43 -6.57
C TRP A 48 -1.44 -5.65 -7.36
N GLY A 49 -2.28 -6.68 -7.36
CA GLY A 49 -1.95 -7.93 -8.01
C GLY A 49 -2.94 -9.05 -7.71
N ARG A 50 -2.43 -10.28 -7.85
CA ARG A 50 -3.20 -11.51 -7.64
C ARG A 50 -2.44 -12.47 -6.74
N PHE A 51 -3.19 -13.25 -5.98
CA PHE A 51 -2.70 -14.43 -5.32
C PHE A 51 -2.73 -15.59 -6.32
N GLU A 52 -1.62 -16.29 -6.43
CA GLU A 52 -1.46 -17.52 -7.21
C GLU A 52 -1.35 -18.72 -6.25
N GLN A 53 -1.46 -19.93 -6.80
CA GLN A 53 -1.25 -21.18 -6.05
C GLN A 53 -2.05 -21.26 -4.74
N GLN A 54 -3.36 -21.00 -4.82
CA GLN A 54 -4.28 -21.00 -3.67
C GLN A 54 -3.89 -20.04 -2.52
N GLY A 55 -3.19 -18.95 -2.82
CA GLY A 55 -2.75 -17.98 -1.80
C GLY A 55 -1.32 -18.19 -1.32
N ALA A 56 -0.64 -19.24 -1.76
CA ALA A 56 0.76 -19.49 -1.38
C ALA A 56 1.74 -18.49 -1.98
N SER A 57 1.38 -17.81 -3.06
CA SER A 57 2.27 -16.87 -3.73
C SER A 57 1.53 -15.61 -4.17
N ARG A 58 2.20 -14.47 -4.08
CA ARG A 58 1.69 -13.17 -4.52
C ARG A 58 2.36 -12.78 -5.82
N ARG A 59 1.57 -12.52 -6.86
CA ARG A 59 2.04 -11.95 -8.12
C ARG A 59 1.63 -10.49 -8.18
N LEU A 60 2.60 -9.60 -8.04
CA LEU A 60 2.40 -8.16 -8.21
C LEU A 60 2.16 -7.85 -9.69
N ALA A 61 1.09 -7.12 -9.94
CA ALA A 61 0.84 -6.50 -11.23
C ALA A 61 1.49 -5.10 -11.31
N GLY A 62 1.62 -4.42 -10.17
CA GLY A 62 2.38 -3.19 -10.07
C GLY A 62 2.41 -2.61 -8.66
N GLN A 63 3.20 -1.54 -8.52
CA GLN A 63 3.33 -0.76 -7.30
C GLN A 63 3.57 0.72 -7.63
N ARG A 64 3.13 1.62 -6.76
CA ARG A 64 3.42 3.07 -6.86
C ARG A 64 3.21 3.78 -5.52
N VAL A 65 4.04 4.76 -5.22
CA VAL A 65 3.87 5.67 -4.08
C VAL A 65 3.06 6.89 -4.50
N TYR A 66 2.15 7.32 -3.64
CA TYR A 66 1.35 8.54 -3.77
C TYR A 66 1.53 9.42 -2.54
N THR A 67 1.67 10.72 -2.74
CA THR A 67 1.85 11.68 -1.65
C THR A 67 0.58 11.90 -0.82
N ASP A 68 -0.59 11.61 -1.38
CA ASP A 68 -1.89 11.84 -0.74
C ASP A 68 -2.91 10.72 -1.05
N LEU A 69 -3.93 10.65 -0.20
CA LEU A 69 -5.00 9.65 -0.30
C LEU A 69 -5.89 9.84 -1.54
N GLY A 70 -5.93 11.03 -2.15
CA GLY A 70 -6.64 11.26 -3.41
C GLY A 70 -5.99 10.50 -4.57
N GLY A 71 -4.65 10.55 -4.65
CA GLY A 71 -3.87 9.74 -5.58
C GLY A 71 -4.04 8.23 -5.37
N VAL A 72 -4.00 7.79 -4.10
CA VAL A 72 -4.26 6.39 -3.73
C VAL A 72 -5.67 5.96 -4.17
N ARG A 73 -6.68 6.79 -3.91
CA ARG A 73 -8.08 6.51 -4.25
C ARG A 73 -8.27 6.34 -5.75
N ALA A 74 -7.72 7.24 -6.56
CA ALA A 74 -7.75 7.12 -8.01
C ALA A 74 -7.08 5.81 -8.45
N ARG A 75 -5.90 5.51 -7.90
CA ARG A 75 -5.18 4.28 -8.26
C ARG A 75 -5.89 3.02 -7.83
N LEU A 76 -6.57 3.01 -6.67
CA LEU A 76 -7.39 1.89 -6.24
C LEU A 76 -8.48 1.59 -7.28
N ALA A 77 -9.15 2.62 -7.80
CA ALA A 77 -10.17 2.44 -8.82
C ALA A 77 -9.59 1.82 -10.10
N ASP A 78 -8.47 2.36 -10.60
CA ASP A 78 -7.79 1.83 -11.78
C ASP A 78 -7.33 0.39 -11.55
N ALA A 79 -6.67 0.10 -10.43
CA ALA A 79 -6.17 -1.24 -10.12
C ALA A 79 -7.30 -2.28 -10.01
N VAL A 80 -8.43 -1.92 -9.38
CA VAL A 80 -9.60 -2.80 -9.30
C VAL A 80 -10.22 -3.01 -10.70
N GLN A 81 -10.30 -1.97 -11.52
CA GLN A 81 -10.78 -2.06 -12.89
C GLN A 81 -9.87 -2.93 -13.77
N GLU A 82 -8.55 -2.77 -13.65
CA GLU A 82 -7.53 -3.58 -14.35
C GLU A 82 -7.58 -5.05 -13.92
N LEU A 83 -7.71 -5.32 -12.62
CA LEU A 83 -7.69 -6.69 -12.09
C LEU A 83 -8.99 -7.46 -12.34
N THR A 84 -10.13 -6.75 -12.40
CA THR A 84 -11.45 -7.39 -12.44
C THR A 84 -12.18 -7.22 -13.76
N GLY A 85 -11.90 -6.16 -14.51
CA GLY A 85 -12.69 -5.76 -15.68
C GLY A 85 -14.10 -5.27 -15.35
N ARG A 86 -14.47 -5.11 -14.07
CA ARG A 86 -15.86 -4.85 -13.63
C ARG A 86 -16.00 -3.54 -12.86
N ARG A 87 -16.90 -2.68 -13.33
CA ARG A 87 -17.19 -1.38 -12.71
C ARG A 87 -17.87 -1.49 -11.34
N GLU A 88 -18.65 -2.55 -11.10
CA GLU A 88 -19.33 -2.76 -9.82
C GLU A 88 -18.33 -2.92 -8.66
N HIS A 89 -17.23 -3.64 -8.88
CA HIS A 89 -16.18 -3.81 -7.88
C HIS A 89 -15.41 -2.51 -7.63
N VAL A 90 -15.29 -1.64 -8.63
CA VAL A 90 -14.67 -0.32 -8.46
C VAL A 90 -15.51 0.53 -7.51
N ALA A 91 -16.83 0.59 -7.71
CA ALA A 91 -17.72 1.35 -6.83
C ALA A 91 -17.68 0.81 -5.39
N GLU A 92 -17.74 -0.51 -5.22
CA GLU A 92 -17.64 -1.14 -3.90
C GLU A 92 -16.30 -0.82 -3.21
N ALA A 93 -15.19 -0.99 -3.92
CA ALA A 93 -13.86 -0.72 -3.39
C ALA A 93 -13.71 0.74 -2.95
N LEU A 94 -14.19 1.69 -3.76
CA LEU A 94 -14.17 3.11 -3.43
C LEU A 94 -15.03 3.43 -2.20
N ILE A 95 -16.22 2.85 -2.08
CA ILE A 95 -17.06 3.04 -0.88
C ILE A 95 -16.35 2.53 0.37
N LEU A 96 -15.71 1.36 0.29
CA LEU A 96 -14.96 0.78 1.40
C LEU A 96 -13.74 1.65 1.76
N PHE A 97 -13.05 2.19 0.77
CA PHE A 97 -11.91 3.09 0.95
C PHE A 97 -12.34 4.41 1.58
N ASP A 98 -13.39 5.06 1.06
CA ASP A 98 -13.87 6.36 1.54
C ASP A 98 -14.42 6.28 2.99
N ARG A 99 -14.86 5.10 3.42
CA ARG A 99 -15.30 4.84 4.81
C ARG A 99 -14.15 4.43 5.73
N HIS A 100 -12.99 4.07 5.18
CA HIS A 100 -11.86 3.62 5.96
C HIS A 100 -11.20 4.80 6.66
N ARG A 101 -10.87 4.61 7.95
CA ARG A 101 -10.11 5.59 8.71
C ARG A 101 -8.63 5.29 8.58
N PHE A 102 -7.97 6.04 7.69
CA PHE A 102 -6.52 5.98 7.55
C PHE A 102 -5.84 6.55 8.80
N PRO A 103 -4.69 5.97 9.21
CA PRO A 103 -3.87 6.59 10.24
C PRO A 103 -3.42 7.99 9.79
N PRO A 104 -3.25 8.94 10.72
CA PRO A 104 -2.63 10.21 10.39
C PRO A 104 -1.22 9.91 9.86
N HIS A 105 -0.95 10.39 8.65
CA HIS A 105 0.31 10.19 7.98
C HIS A 105 0.66 11.47 7.22
N GLU A 106 1.71 12.14 7.67
CA GLU A 106 2.28 13.30 7.01
C GLU A 106 3.46 12.78 6.19
N ALA A 107 3.27 12.73 4.87
CA ALA A 107 4.33 12.38 3.94
C ALA A 107 5.45 13.41 4.05
N GLU A 108 6.69 12.96 4.24
CA GLU A 108 7.83 13.87 4.18
C GLU A 108 7.98 14.40 2.75
N PRO A 109 8.22 15.72 2.59
CA PRO A 109 8.39 16.30 1.26
C PRO A 109 9.59 15.65 0.58
N LEU A 110 9.38 15.13 -0.64
CA LEU A 110 10.45 14.59 -1.48
C LEU A 110 11.54 15.66 -1.66
N PRO A 111 12.83 15.32 -1.50
CA PRO A 111 13.91 16.27 -1.75
C PRO A 111 13.84 16.77 -3.20
N ASP A 112 14.08 18.07 -3.41
CA ASP A 112 14.10 18.67 -4.73
C ASP A 112 15.05 17.88 -5.66
N PRO A 113 14.63 17.58 -6.91
CA PRO A 113 15.51 16.89 -7.85
C PRO A 113 16.75 17.75 -8.15
N LEU A 114 17.92 17.11 -8.10
CA LEU A 114 19.22 17.74 -8.36
C LEU A 114 19.39 18.19 -9.82
#